data_AF-A0AAD9ZZS2-F1
#
_entry.id   AF-A0AAD9ZZS2-F1
#
_cell.length_a   1.000
_cell.length_b   1.000
_cell.length_c   1.000
_cell.angle_alpha   90.00
_cell.angle_beta   90.00
_cell.angle_gamma   90.00
#
_symmetry.space_group_name_H-M   'P 1'
#
loop_
_entity.id
_entity.type
_entity.pdbx_description
1 polymer ?
#
loop_
_entity_poly.entity_id
_entity_poly.type
_entity_poly.pdbx_seq_one_letter_code
_entity_poly.pdbx_strand_id
1 'polypeptide(L)'
;MPAKGDIRNVVDPRLQGDFSMNSVWKAIEVAMACVSQTSAKRPTMKQVVFDLNESLAIEMDRTTVGHEIESKDSIESIGQV
;
A
#
# COMPACT_ATOMS: atom_id res chain seq x y z
N MET A 1 19.04 3.14 9.45
CA MET A 1 17.61 2.84 9.61
C MET A 1 16.90 4.18 9.59
N PRO A 2 15.78 4.34 8.86
CA PRO A 2 14.95 5.51 9.09
C PRO A 2 14.64 5.48 10.57
N ALA A 3 14.85 6.61 11.27
CA ALA A 3 14.17 6.76 12.54
C ALA A 3 12.71 6.37 12.27
N LYS A 4 12.10 5.61 13.18
CA LYS A 4 10.67 5.29 13.17
C LYS A 4 9.87 6.58 13.43
N GLY A 5 10.25 7.68 12.76
CA GLY A 5 9.53 8.92 12.66
C GLY A 5 8.21 8.58 12.03
N ASP A 6 7.20 9.32 12.48
CA ASP A 6 5.82 9.01 12.16
C ASP A 6 5.63 9.00 10.64
N ILE A 7 5.49 7.81 10.07
CA ILE A 7 5.34 7.59 8.62
C ILE A 7 4.14 8.39 8.10
N ARG A 8 3.15 8.63 8.95
CA ARG A 8 1.98 9.45 8.64
C ARG A 8 2.32 10.89 8.26
N ASN A 9 3.46 11.42 8.72
CA ASN A 9 3.92 12.76 8.39
C ASN A 9 4.66 12.85 7.05
N VAL A 10 5.08 11.71 6.46
CA VAL A 10 5.76 11.68 5.16
C VAL A 10 4.84 11.27 4.02
N VAL A 11 3.72 10.62 4.34
CA VAL A 11 2.71 10.21 3.36
C VAL A 11 1.90 11.41 2.91
N ASP A 12 1.49 11.42 1.64
CA ASP A 12 0.65 12.47 1.08
C ASP A 12 -0.66 12.61 1.89
N PRO A 13 -0.94 13.80 2.48
CA PRO A 13 -2.16 14.04 3.25
C PRO A 13 -3.45 13.76 2.48
N ARG A 14 -3.40 13.84 1.14
CA ARG A 14 -4.56 13.56 0.26
C ARG A 14 -4.99 12.10 0.30
N LEU A 15 -4.12 11.19 0.75
CA LEU A 15 -4.48 9.79 0.98
C LEU A 15 -5.35 9.60 2.21
N GLN A 16 -5.44 10.58 3.12
CA GLN A 16 -6.37 10.57 4.26
C GLN A 16 -6.30 9.31 5.15
N GLY A 17 -5.14 8.66 5.22
CA GLY A 17 -4.97 7.40 5.97
C GLY A 17 -5.42 6.15 5.22
N ASP A 18 -5.84 6.28 3.96
CA ASP A 18 -6.21 5.17 3.10
C ASP A 18 -4.98 4.51 2.46
N PHE A 19 -4.18 3.87 3.31
CA PHE A 19 -3.03 3.06 2.91
C PHE A 19 -2.66 2.04 3.98
N SER A 20 -1.96 0.98 3.59
CA SER A 20 -1.30 0.07 4.53
C SER A 20 0.01 0.67 5.02
N MET A 21 0.25 0.64 6.32
CA MET A 21 1.54 1.07 6.88
C MET A 21 2.71 0.24 6.31
N ASN A 22 2.45 -1.03 6.02
CA ASN A 22 3.46 -1.96 5.51
C ASN A 22 3.81 -1.65 4.04
N SER A 23 2.83 -1.32 3.20
CA SER A 23 3.06 -0.95 1.80
C SER A 23 3.89 0.34 1.73
N VAL A 24 3.53 1.33 2.56
CA VAL A 24 4.26 2.60 2.64
C VAL A 24 5.69 2.40 3.13
N TRP A 25 5.89 1.60 4.18
CA TRP A 25 7.24 1.33 4.69
C TRP A 25 8.13 0.70 3.61
N LYS A 26 7.59 -0.28 2.88
CA LYS A 26 8.30 -0.93 1.79
C LYS A 26 8.66 0.05 0.67
N ALA A 27 7.72 0.92 0.28
CA ALA A 27 7.98 1.98 -0.70
C ALA A 27 9.06 2.97 -0.23
N ILE A 28 9.08 3.32 1.06
CA ILE A 28 10.12 4.18 1.65
C ILE A 28 11.49 3.49 1.59
N GLU A 29 11.59 2.20 1.92
CA GLU A 29 12.82 1.42 1.81
C GLU A 29 13.41 1.48 0.40
N VAL A 30 12.57 1.28 -0.61
CA VAL A 30 12.96 1.40 -2.03
C VAL A 30 13.43 2.82 -2.34
N ALA A 31 12.66 3.84 -1.95
CA ALA A 31 13.00 5.23 -2.21
C ALA A 31 14.36 5.62 -1.61
N MET A 32 14.64 5.20 -0.36
CA MET A 32 15.92 5.46 0.30
C MET A 32 17.09 4.76 -0.38
N ALA A 33 16.90 3.52 -0.84
CA ALA A 33 17.92 2.80 -1.59
C ALA A 33 18.24 3.52 -2.92
N CYS A 34 17.21 4.00 -3.63
CA CYS A 34 17.34 4.76 -4.88
C CYS A 34 18.13 6.07 -4.71
N VAL A 35 17.94 6.78 -3.60
CA VAL A 35 18.61 8.07 -3.32
C VAL A 35 19.91 7.92 -2.53
N SER A 36 20.45 6.70 -2.41
CA SER A 36 21.71 6.48 -1.71
C SER A 36 22.83 7.35 -2.27
N GLN A 37 23.62 7.95 -1.38
CA GLN A 37 24.80 8.73 -1.75
C GLN A 37 25.87 7.86 -2.42
N THR A 38 25.93 6.58 -2.05
CA THR A 38 26.81 5.60 -2.70
C THR A 38 26.11 5.02 -3.93
N SER A 39 26.60 5.34 -5.13
CA SER A 39 25.99 4.87 -6.39
C SER A 39 25.85 3.35 -6.47
N ALA A 40 26.85 2.60 -5.99
CA ALA A 40 26.84 1.14 -5.97
C ALA A 40 25.77 0.52 -5.05
N LYS A 41 25.20 1.30 -4.12
CA LYS A 41 24.07 0.86 -3.27
C LYS A 41 22.71 1.13 -3.90
N ARG A 42 22.66 1.87 -5.01
CA ARG A 42 21.41 2.14 -5.71
C ARG A 42 20.96 0.87 -6.43
N PRO A 43 19.69 0.46 -6.29
CA PRO A 43 19.17 -0.71 -6.97
C PRO A 43 19.13 -0.49 -8.49
N THR A 44 19.11 -1.60 -9.24
CA THR A 44 18.80 -1.55 -10.68
C THR A 44 17.31 -1.25 -10.86
N MET A 45 16.92 -0.67 -12.00
CA MET A 45 15.49 -0.44 -12.28
C MET A 45 14.65 -1.72 -12.24
N LYS A 46 15.22 -2.88 -12.55
CA LYS A 46 14.54 -4.18 -12.42
C LYS A 46 14.21 -4.49 -10.95
N GLN A 47 15.16 -4.26 -10.05
CA GLN A 47 14.96 -4.45 -8.61
C GLN A 47 13.91 -3.47 -8.07
N VAL A 48 13.98 -2.20 -8.51
CA VAL A 48 12.98 -1.17 -8.13
C VAL A 48 11.57 -1.62 -8.52
N VAL A 49 11.36 -2.08 -9.75
CA VAL A 49 10.03 -2.55 -10.19
C VAL A 49 9.57 -3.76 -9.38
N PHE A 50 10.48 -4.70 -9.09
CA PHE A 50 10.15 -5.87 -8.27
C PHE A 50 9.68 -5.46 -6.86
N ASP A 51 10.45 -4.61 -6.17
CA ASP A 51 10.13 -4.19 -4.80
C ASP A 51 8.86 -3.30 -4.74
N LEU A 52 8.63 -2.49 -5.78
CA LEU A 52 7.39 -1.70 -5.89
C LEU A 52 6.17 -2.58 -6.15
N ASN A 53 6.29 -3.65 -6.93
CA ASN A 53 5.20 -4.62 -7.12
C ASN A 53 4.87 -5.35 -5.81
N GLU A 54 5.86 -5.67 -4.97
CA GLU A 54 5.63 -6.23 -3.64
C GLU A 54 4.86 -5.24 -2.74
N SER A 55 5.28 -3.96 -2.77
CA SER A 55 4.59 -2.89 -2.03
C SER A 55 3.13 -2.73 -2.48
N LEU A 56 2.88 -2.81 -3.79
CA LEU A 56 1.55 -2.77 -4.39
C LEU A 56 0.72 -3.99 -4.01
N ALA A 57 1.28 -5.20 -4.02
CA ALA A 57 0.58 -6.41 -3.61
C ALA A 57 0.09 -6.31 -2.15
N ILE A 58 0.94 -5.82 -1.23
CA ILE A 58 0.56 -5.56 0.17
C ILE A 58 -0.61 -4.58 0.27
N GLU A 59 -0.62 -3.56 -0.58
CA GLU A 59 -1.70 -2.57 -0.61
C GLU A 59 -3.00 -3.14 -1.18
N MET A 60 -2.91 -3.94 -2.25
CA MET A 60 -4.06 -4.58 -2.86
C MET A 60 -4.71 -5.60 -1.93
N ASP A 61 -3.92 -6.38 -1.18
CA ASP A 61 -4.42 -7.31 -0.17
C ASP A 61 -5.24 -6.62 0.94
N ARG A 62 -4.98 -5.33 1.22
CA ARG A 62 -5.81 -4.52 2.12
C ARG A 62 -7.19 -4.24 1.50
N THR A 63 -7.24 -3.97 0.21
CA THR A 63 -8.47 -3.59 -0.51
C THR A 63 -9.36 -4.79 -0.88
N THR A 64 -8.78 -5.97 -1.11
CA THR A 64 -9.54 -7.19 -1.46
C THR A 64 -10.38 -7.69 -0.29
N VAL A 65 -9.92 -7.48 0.96
CA VAL A 65 -10.71 -7.78 2.17
C VAL A 65 -11.90 -6.81 2.35
N GLY A 66 -11.91 -5.67 1.66
CA GLY A 66 -12.98 -4.67 1.69
C GLY A 66 -14.13 -4.91 0.71
N HIS A 67 -14.04 -5.89 -0.20
CA HIS A 67 -15.03 -6.13 -1.26
C HIS A 67 -15.61 -7.55 -1.20
N GLU A 68 -15.90 -8.07 0.00
CA GLU A 68 -16.73 -9.28 0.17
C GLU A 68 -17.92 -9.09 1.12
N ILE A 69 -18.18 -7.88 1.63
CA ILE A 69 -19.38 -7.56 2.41
C ILE A 69 -20.25 -6.52 1.68
N GLU A 70 -20.64 -6.81 0.44
CA GLU A 70 -21.82 -6.15 -0.16
C GLU A 70 -22.47 -7.02 -1.24
N SER A 71 -22.71 -8.28 -0.92
CA SER A 71 -23.60 -9.12 -1.72
C SER A 71 -24.26 -10.15 -0.82
N LYS A 72 -25.38 -9.77 -0.17
CA LYS A 72 -26.55 -10.64 0.12
C LYS A 72 -27.68 -10.08 1.00
N ASP A 73 -27.78 -8.79 1.31
CA ASP A 73 -28.96 -8.25 2.00
C ASP A 73 -29.95 -7.52 1.08
N SER A 74 -30.21 -8.10 -0.09
CA SER A 74 -31.36 -7.73 -0.93
C SER A 74 -32.09 -8.98 -1.40
N ILE A 75 -32.65 -9.72 -0.44
CA ILE A 75 -33.92 -10.40 -0.70
C ILE A 75 -34.96 -9.54 -0.01
N GLU A 76 -35.56 -8.65 -0.81
CA GLU A 76 -36.74 -7.90 -0.43
C GLU A 76 -37.80 -8.88 0.11
N SER A 77 -38.10 -8.76 1.40
CA SER A 77 -39.45 -9.10 1.85
C SER A 77 -40.36 -8.03 1.26
N ILE A 78 -41.29 -8.44 0.41
CA ILE A 78 -42.72 -8.06 0.37
C ILE A 78 -43.29 -8.39 -1.02
N GLY A 79 -44.35 -9.21 -1.07
CA GLY A 79 -45.38 -9.06 -2.10
C GLY A 79 -46.02 -10.32 -2.70
N GLN A 80 -47.04 -10.84 -2.02
CA GLN A 80 -48.31 -11.31 -2.59
C GLN A 80 -48.39 -12.64 -3.40
N VAL A 81 -48.96 -13.68 -2.78
CA VAL A 81 -50.30 -14.24 -3.12
C VAL A 81 -50.89 -14.96 -1.90
#